data_AF-A0A818GBG1-F1
#
_entry.id   AF-A0A818GBG1-F1
#
_cell.length_a   1.000
_cell.length_b   1.000
_cell.length_c   1.000
_cell.angle_alpha   90.00
_cell.angle_beta   90.00
_cell.angle_gamma   90.00
#
_symmetry.space_group_name_H-M   'P 1'
#
loop_
_entity.id
_entity.type
_entity.pdbx_description
1 polymer ?
#
loop_
_entity_poly.entity_id
_entity_poly.type
_entity_poly.pdbx_seq_one_letter_code
_entity_poly.pdbx_strand_id
1 'polypeptide(L)'
;MSVGMDVESKESFKVAIPARILLDSLKALPEQPITIAVDETTNGIEITTDNGKYKLSGENSADFPKEPTADGVDEVKLASSILNKGVSKTLFAVSNDELRPAMTGVFFSVR
;
A
#
# COMPACT_ATOMS: atom_id res chain seq x y z
N MET A 1 -0.48 -3.51 5.06
CA MET A 1 0.75 -2.78 5.44
C MET A 1 0.49 -1.33 5.09
N SER A 2 0.14 -0.51 6.08
CA SER A 2 -0.01 0.93 5.91
C SER A 2 1.33 1.61 6.25
N VAL A 3 1.63 2.71 5.58
CA VAL A 3 2.78 3.57 5.87
C VAL A 3 2.23 4.97 6.07
N GLY A 4 2.65 5.61 7.16
CA GLY A 4 2.36 7.02 7.43
C GLY A 4 3.59 7.87 7.15
N MET A 5 3.36 9.11 6.75
CA MET A 5 4.39 10.15 6.72
C MET A 5 3.80 11.43 7.28
N ASP A 6 4.64 12.27 7.87
CA ASP A 6 4.22 13.58 8.34
C ASP A 6 3.90 14.48 7.14
N VAL A 7 2.75 15.15 7.20
CA VAL A 7 2.29 16.08 6.16
C VAL A 7 1.81 17.38 6.80
N GLU A 8 2.05 18.50 6.13
CA GLU A 8 1.44 19.77 6.49
C GLU A 8 0.08 19.87 5.78
N SER A 9 -1.00 19.83 6.56
CA SER A 9 -2.36 19.85 6.04
C SER A 9 -3.18 20.94 6.73
N LYS A 10 -4.03 21.61 5.93
CA LYS A 10 -5.07 22.52 6.43
C LYS A 10 -6.42 21.81 6.59
N GLU A 11 -6.60 20.69 5.89
CA GLU A 11 -7.87 19.97 5.76
C GLU A 11 -7.64 18.46 5.73
N SER A 12 -8.60 17.70 6.24
CA SER A 12 -8.57 16.23 6.28
C SER A 12 -9.55 15.68 5.25
N PHE A 13 -9.05 14.86 4.33
CA PHE A 13 -9.84 14.21 3.29
C PHE A 13 -9.43 12.73 3.14
N LYS A 14 -10.26 11.94 2.45
CA LYS A 14 -9.97 10.54 2.12
C LYS A 14 -10.39 10.23 0.69
N VAL A 15 -9.48 9.64 -0.08
CA VAL A 15 -9.72 9.24 -1.48
C VAL A 15 -8.95 7.97 -1.81
N ALA A 16 -9.51 7.12 -2.67
CA ALA A 16 -8.78 5.98 -3.21
C ALA A 16 -8.10 6.38 -4.53
N ILE A 17 -6.80 6.12 -4.65
CA ILE A 17 -6.00 6.50 -5.83
C ILE A 17 -5.47 5.23 -6.50
N PRO A 18 -5.58 5.08 -7.83
CA PRO A 18 -4.94 3.99 -8.55
C PRO A 18 -3.41 3.97 -8.32
N ALA A 19 -2.93 2.97 -7.58
CA ALA A 19 -1.56 2.92 -7.06
C ALA A 19 -0.49 3.03 -8.16
N ARG A 20 -0.70 2.35 -9.30
CA ARG A 20 0.24 2.38 -10.43
C ARG A 20 0.41 3.80 -10.97
N ILE A 21 -0.70 4.50 -11.22
CA ILE A 21 -0.67 5.85 -11.80
C ILE A 21 0.01 6.83 -10.84
N LEU A 22 -0.31 6.74 -9.55
CA LEU A 22 0.33 7.57 -8.52
C LEU A 22 1.84 7.31 -8.48
N LEU A 23 2.26 6.06 -8.37
CA LEU A 23 3.68 5.70 -8.26
C LEU A 23 4.48 6.08 -9.51
N ASP A 24 3.93 5.86 -10.70
CA ASP A 24 4.60 6.19 -11.95
C ASP A 24 4.72 7.72 -12.12
N SER A 25 3.68 8.47 -11.73
CA SER A 25 3.71 9.94 -11.74
C SER A 25 4.74 10.49 -10.76
N LEU A 26 4.81 9.94 -9.54
CA LEU A 26 5.77 10.38 -8.52
C LEU A 26 7.22 10.04 -8.90
N LYS A 27 7.47 8.89 -9.52
CA LYS A 27 8.82 8.51 -9.99
C LYS A 27 9.35 9.41 -11.11
N ALA A 28 8.47 10.04 -11.89
CA ALA A 28 8.86 10.94 -12.96
C ALA A 28 9.22 12.34 -12.45
N LEU A 29 8.89 12.66 -11.21
CA LEU A 29 9.16 13.96 -10.61
C LEU A 29 10.55 13.98 -9.94
N PRO A 30 11.27 15.12 -10.01
CA PRO A 30 12.47 15.31 -9.18
C PRO A 30 12.08 15.37 -7.69
N GLU A 31 13.07 15.21 -6.82
CA GLU A 31 12.89 15.33 -5.37
C GLU A 31 12.52 16.77 -5.00
N GLN A 32 11.24 17.00 -4.70
CA GLN A 32 10.65 18.31 -4.44
C GLN A 32 9.38 18.17 -3.58
N PRO A 33 8.93 19.23 -2.89
CA PRO A 33 7.64 19.22 -2.21
C PRO A 33 6.50 19.10 -3.23
N ILE A 34 5.47 18.31 -2.88
CA ILE A 34 4.25 18.17 -3.67
C ILE A 34 3.04 18.51 -2.83
N THR A 35 2.07 19.18 -3.42
CA THR A 35 0.77 19.45 -2.77
C THR A 35 -0.29 18.60 -3.42
N ILE A 36 -1.05 17.86 -2.62
CA ILE A 36 -2.18 17.06 -3.08
C ILE A 36 -3.47 17.73 -2.60
N ALA A 37 -4.35 18.08 -3.54
CA ALA A 37 -5.69 18.58 -3.27
C ALA A 37 -6.72 17.60 -3.84
N VAL A 38 -7.85 17.43 -3.15
CA VAL A 38 -8.92 16.52 -3.56
C VAL A 38 -10.24 17.27 -3.57
N ASP A 39 -10.99 17.12 -4.65
CA ASP A 39 -12.38 17.53 -4.73
C ASP A 39 -13.27 16.36 -4.29
N GLU A 40 -13.86 16.46 -3.10
CA GLU A 40 -14.71 15.40 -2.52
C GLU A 40 -16.00 15.16 -3.30
N THR A 41 -16.45 16.11 -4.13
CA THR A 41 -17.68 15.95 -4.93
C THR A 41 -17.44 15.09 -6.15
N THR A 42 -16.28 15.27 -6.79
CA THR A 42 -15.93 14.58 -8.05
C THR A 42 -14.91 13.46 -7.86
N ASN A 43 -14.33 13.32 -6.66
CA ASN A 43 -13.15 12.51 -6.37
C ASN A 43 -11.94 12.87 -7.27
N GLY A 44 -11.92 14.09 -7.80
CA GLY A 44 -10.81 14.60 -8.60
C GLY A 44 -9.61 14.94 -7.71
N ILE A 45 -8.43 14.46 -8.08
CA ILE A 45 -7.18 14.68 -7.36
C ILE A 45 -6.29 15.60 -8.20
N GLU A 46 -5.84 16.71 -7.62
CA GLU A 46 -4.87 17.61 -8.23
C GLU A 46 -3.55 17.53 -7.46
N ILE A 47 -2.49 17.13 -8.16
CA ILE A 47 -1.12 17.13 -7.63
C ILE A 47 -0.42 18.36 -8.21
N THR A 48 -0.06 19.31 -7.35
CA THR A 48 0.69 20.51 -7.71
C THR A 48 2.16 20.34 -7.33
N THR A 49 3.02 20.66 -8.30
CA THR A 49 4.48 20.64 -8.20
C THR A 49 5.04 21.96 -8.73
N ASP A 50 6.32 22.26 -8.51
CA ASP A 50 6.93 23.50 -9.01
C ASP A 50 6.93 23.57 -10.55
N ASN A 51 6.93 22.41 -11.21
CA ASN A 51 6.99 22.29 -12.66
C ASN A 51 5.63 22.12 -13.33
N GLY A 52 4.52 22.11 -12.57
CA GLY A 52 3.17 22.00 -13.14
C GLY A 52 2.15 21.29 -12.26
N LYS A 53 0.96 21.11 -12.84
CA LYS A 53 -0.20 20.49 -12.21
C LYS A 53 -0.62 19.22 -12.93
N TYR A 54 -0.89 18.17 -12.17
CA TYR A 54 -1.38 16.89 -12.67
C TYR A 54 -2.78 16.64 -12.11
N LYS A 55 -3.70 16.20 -12.97
CA LYS A 55 -5.06 15.81 -12.56
C LYS A 55 -5.23 14.31 -12.72
N LEU A 56 -5.72 13.69 -11.67
CA LEU A 56 -6.00 12.26 -11.59
C LEU A 56 -7.46 12.08 -11.16
N SER A 57 -8.10 11.05 -11.68
CA SER A 57 -9.41 10.62 -11.19
C SER A 57 -9.20 9.61 -10.07
N GLY A 58 -9.68 9.93 -8.88
CA GLY A 58 -9.77 9.00 -7.77
C GLY A 58 -11.10 8.26 -7.73
N GLU A 59 -11.21 7.35 -6.77
CA GLU A 59 -12.43 6.65 -6.43
C GLU A 59 -12.83 6.97 -4.99
N ASN A 60 -14.10 6.72 -4.67
CA ASN A 60 -14.64 6.97 -3.35
C ASN A 60 -13.91 6.08 -2.32
N SER A 61 -13.40 6.71 -1.25
CA SER A 61 -12.72 5.99 -0.18
C SER A 61 -13.61 4.99 0.56
N ALA A 62 -14.94 5.16 0.54
CA ALA A 62 -15.88 4.24 1.16
C ALA A 62 -15.97 2.88 0.45
N ASP A 63 -15.65 2.83 -0.84
CA ASP A 63 -15.64 1.60 -1.63
C ASP A 63 -14.34 0.81 -1.45
N PHE A 64 -13.32 1.42 -0.84
CA PHE A 64 -12.06 0.76 -0.56
C PHE A 64 -12.24 -0.32 0.52
N PRO A 65 -11.74 -1.56 0.30
CA PRO A 65 -11.91 -2.64 1.25
C PRO A 65 -11.36 -2.27 2.63
N LYS A 66 -12.16 -2.50 3.67
CA LYS A 66 -11.68 -2.36 5.05
C LYS A 66 -10.67 -3.45 5.35
N GLU A 67 -9.66 -3.10 6.13
CA GLU A 67 -8.72 -4.10 6.64
C GLU A 67 -9.48 -5.14 7.48
N PRO A 68 -9.25 -6.44 7.26
CA PRO A 68 -9.90 -7.48 8.04
C PRO A 68 -9.40 -7.42 9.50
N THR A 69 -10.32 -7.48 10.46
CA THR A 69 -9.97 -7.69 11.88
C THR A 69 -9.79 -9.17 12.15
N ALA A 70 -8.67 -9.53 12.75
CA ALA A 70 -8.38 -10.90 13.13
C ALA A 70 -8.76 -11.13 14.60
N ASP A 71 -9.79 -11.93 14.85
CA ASP A 71 -10.21 -12.32 16.20
C ASP A 71 -9.59 -13.68 16.58
N GLY A 72 -9.06 -13.79 17.80
CA GLY A 72 -8.55 -15.06 18.35
C GLY A 72 -7.22 -15.53 17.74
N VAL A 73 -6.30 -14.60 17.48
CA VAL A 73 -4.97 -14.91 16.93
C VAL A 73 -3.89 -15.04 18.00
N ASP A 74 -2.94 -15.94 17.76
CA ASP A 74 -1.69 -16.00 18.52
C ASP A 74 -0.72 -14.94 17.99
N GLU A 75 -0.21 -14.08 18.88
CA GLU A 75 0.77 -13.06 18.53
C GLU A 75 2.20 -13.55 18.76
N VAL A 76 3.06 -13.35 17.76
CA VAL A 76 4.50 -13.63 17.87
C VAL A 76 5.30 -12.39 17.56
N LYS A 77 6.20 -12.01 18.48
CA LYS A 77 7.17 -10.94 18.27
C LYS A 77 8.51 -11.53 17.86
N LEU A 78 8.99 -11.14 16.68
CA LEU A 78 10.29 -11.53 16.16
C LEU A 78 10.95 -10.36 15.45
N ALA A 79 12.28 -10.38 15.39
CA ALA A 79 13.02 -9.38 14.63
C ALA A 79 12.72 -9.52 13.12
N SER A 80 12.47 -8.40 12.45
CA SER A 80 12.17 -8.35 11.01
C SER A 80 13.27 -9.01 10.16
N SER A 81 14.53 -8.90 10.59
CA SER A 81 15.68 -9.55 9.95
C SER A 81 15.59 -11.08 9.97
N ILE A 82 15.09 -11.66 11.07
CA ILE A 82 14.90 -13.12 11.20
C ILE A 82 13.78 -13.59 10.29
N LEU A 83 12.64 -12.88 10.29
CA LEU A 83 11.51 -13.19 9.41
C LEU A 83 11.93 -13.14 7.93
N ASN A 84 12.60 -12.05 7.54
CA ASN A 84 13.06 -11.86 6.17
C ASN A 84 14.06 -12.97 5.75
N LYS A 85 14.99 -13.34 6.64
CA LYS A 85 15.92 -14.44 6.39
C LYS A 85 15.20 -15.78 6.24
N GLY A 86 14.16 -16.05 7.03
CA GLY A 86 13.33 -17.24 6.93
C GLY A 86 12.65 -17.33 5.56
N VAL A 87 11.86 -16.30 5.22
CA VAL A 87 11.14 -16.22 3.94
C VAL A 87 12.09 -16.33 2.75
N SER A 88 13.19 -15.56 2.76
CA SER A 88 14.17 -15.57 1.66
C SER A 88 14.80 -16.95 1.42
N LYS A 89 14.92 -17.79 2.47
CA LYS A 89 15.50 -19.13 2.38
C LYS A 89 14.50 -20.23 2.04
N THR A 90 13.19 -19.95 2.04
CA THR A 90 12.16 -20.97 1.81
C THR A 90 11.26 -20.66 0.62
N LEU A 91 11.14 -19.39 0.23
CA LEU A 91 10.21 -18.94 -0.82
C LEU A 91 10.47 -19.62 -2.17
N PHE A 92 11.72 -19.88 -2.54
CA PHE A 92 12.02 -20.52 -3.84
C PHE A 92 11.54 -21.97 -3.94
N ALA A 93 11.22 -22.61 -2.82
CA ALA A 93 10.82 -24.01 -2.76
C ALA A 93 9.29 -24.21 -2.80
N VAL A 94 8.51 -23.13 -2.90
CA VAL A 94 7.04 -23.21 -3.04
C VAL A 94 6.67 -23.59 -4.48
N SER A 95 5.53 -24.26 -4.63
CA SER A 95 4.97 -24.61 -5.93
C SER A 95 4.31 -23.40 -6.59
N ASN A 96 4.32 -23.34 -7.92
CA ASN A 96 3.52 -22.39 -8.71
C ASN A 96 2.23 -23.05 -9.28
N ASP A 97 1.93 -24.27 -8.84
CA ASP A 97 0.77 -25.03 -9.28
C ASP A 97 -0.50 -24.55 -8.56
N GLU A 98 -1.35 -23.81 -9.28
CA GLU A 98 -2.62 -23.29 -8.78
C GLU A 98 -3.61 -24.39 -8.39
N LEU A 99 -3.46 -25.63 -8.92
CA LEU A 99 -4.28 -26.77 -8.52
C LEU A 99 -3.88 -27.34 -7.16
N ARG A 100 -2.72 -26.92 -6.61
CA ARG A 100 -2.21 -27.32 -5.29
C ARG A 100 -1.95 -26.10 -4.40
N PRO A 101 -3.00 -25.36 -3.98
CA PRO A 101 -2.86 -24.12 -3.22
C PRO A 101 -2.17 -24.31 -1.85
N ALA A 102 -2.22 -25.51 -1.27
CA ALA A 102 -1.50 -25.81 -0.02
C ALA A 102 0.03 -25.77 -0.18
N MET A 103 0.56 -25.89 -1.41
CA MET A 103 1.99 -25.89 -1.71
C MET A 103 2.50 -24.54 -2.24
N THR A 104 1.64 -23.55 -2.44
CA THR A 104 2.00 -22.24 -3.01
C THR A 104 2.45 -21.22 -1.95
N GLY A 105 2.54 -21.64 -0.70
CA GLY A 105 2.92 -20.80 0.43
C GLY A 105 4.05 -21.37 1.27
N VAL A 106 4.64 -20.52 2.11
CA VAL A 106 5.60 -20.93 3.15
C VAL A 106 4.80 -21.31 4.40
N PHE A 107 5.01 -22.53 4.90
CA PHE A 107 4.37 -22.98 6.13
C PHE A 107 5.04 -22.36 7.36
N PHE A 108 4.27 -21.59 8.14
CA PHE A 108 4.69 -21.05 9.42
C PHE A 108 4.12 -21.89 10.56
N SER A 109 4.98 -22.41 11.42
CA SER A 109 4.58 -23.13 12.63
C SER A 109 5.19 -22.43 13.83
N VAL A 110 4.31 -22.05 14.75
CA VAL A 110 4.65 -21.50 16.05
C VAL A 110 4.24 -22.56 17.08
N ARG A 111 5.13 -22.86 18.01
CA ARG A 111 4.84 -23.73 19.16
C ARG A 111 4.71 -22.89 20.42
#